data_AF-A0A960SZP7-F1
#
_entry.id   AF-A0A960SZP7-F1
#
_cell.length_a   1.000
_cell.length_b   1.000
_cell.length_c   1.000
_cell.angle_alpha   90.00
_cell.angle_beta   90.00
_cell.angle_gamma   90.00
#
_symmetry.space_group_name_H-M   'P 1'
#
loop_
_entity.id
_entity.type
_entity.pdbx_description
1 polymer ?
#
loop_
_entity_poly.entity_id
_entity_poly.type
_entity_poly.pdbx_seq_one_letter_code
_entity_poly.pdbx_strand_id
1 'polypeptide(L)'
;LYGFPSPDSDFDLRGIHLLPLKEVVGLKTGDETVEKSGIHDGLEIDLVTHDAKKFLGLMLKKNGYVMEQVLSPLIVHTTPEHEELKAIAPSCLTKHHAHHYLGFASTQWKLFQKDDPPRVKPLLYVYRVLLTGIHLMRTGEIEANLVRLNGTFRLPYLPDLIERKISGTEKGTLDQAGFSFHEREYERLRTELEEAFGRSNLPEQSSGASALNDLLVRLRMRDRGGA
;
A
#
# COMPACT_ATOMS: atom_id res chain seq x y z
N LEU A 1 3.03 -9.21 -0.46
CA LEU A 1 2.26 -8.35 -1.38
C LEU A 1 3.11 -7.86 -2.57
N TYR A 2 4.27 -7.25 -2.32
CA TYR A 2 4.99 -6.45 -3.32
C TYR A 2 5.82 -7.21 -4.38
N GLY A 3 5.97 -8.53 -4.27
CA GLY A 3 6.59 -9.36 -5.32
C GLY A 3 8.11 -9.54 -5.23
N PHE A 4 8.74 -9.16 -4.11
CA PHE A 4 10.17 -9.38 -3.85
C PHE A 4 10.42 -9.79 -2.38
N PRO A 5 9.82 -10.89 -1.89
CA PRO A 5 9.99 -11.34 -0.51
C PRO A 5 11.44 -11.75 -0.26
N SER A 6 12.02 -11.41 0.88
CA SER A 6 13.35 -11.89 1.27
C SER A 6 13.29 -12.79 2.52
N PRO A 7 14.25 -13.71 2.72
CA PRO A 7 14.24 -14.64 3.86
C PRO A 7 14.25 -13.96 5.23
N ASP A 8 14.77 -12.74 5.29
CA ASP A 8 14.85 -11.85 6.45
C ASP A 8 13.68 -10.85 6.52
N SER A 9 12.63 -11.02 5.71
CA SER A 9 11.46 -10.14 5.76
C SER A 9 10.55 -10.49 6.94
N ASP A 10 10.08 -9.45 7.62
CA ASP A 10 8.98 -9.49 8.57
C ASP A 10 7.64 -9.77 7.88
N PHE A 11 6.69 -10.28 8.66
CA PHE A 11 5.30 -10.43 8.24
C PHE A 11 4.49 -9.21 8.68
N ASP A 12 4.23 -8.32 7.72
CA ASP A 12 3.28 -7.23 7.87
C ASP A 12 1.84 -7.77 7.93
N LEU A 13 1.28 -7.88 9.13
CA LEU A 13 -0.14 -8.16 9.33
C LEU A 13 -0.90 -6.85 9.47
N ARG A 14 -1.90 -6.68 8.61
CA ARG A 14 -2.73 -5.47 8.54
C ARG A 14 -4.20 -5.84 8.68
N GLY A 15 -4.95 -5.10 9.49
CA GLY A 15 -6.33 -5.46 9.77
C GLY A 15 -7.23 -4.31 10.21
N ILE A 16 -8.51 -4.62 10.31
CA ILE A 16 -9.56 -3.71 10.75
C ILE A 16 -10.21 -4.34 11.97
N HIS A 17 -10.36 -3.59 13.05
CA HIS A 17 -11.10 -4.00 14.25
C HIS A 17 -12.27 -3.06 14.52
N LEU A 18 -13.16 -3.46 15.43
CA LEU A 18 -14.23 -2.60 15.92
C LEU A 18 -13.97 -2.29 17.39
N LEU A 19 -13.76 -1.01 17.70
CA LEU A 19 -13.89 -0.53 19.07
C LEU A 19 -15.31 -0.78 19.62
N PRO A 20 -15.46 -1.06 20.92
CA PRO A 20 -16.78 -1.17 21.54
C PRO A 20 -17.63 0.08 21.28
N LEU A 21 -18.91 -0.09 20.94
CA LEU A 21 -19.79 1.04 20.61
C LEU A 21 -19.80 2.13 21.70
N LYS A 22 -19.77 1.71 22.98
CA LYS A 22 -19.73 2.61 24.14
C LYS A 22 -18.53 3.56 24.15
N GLU A 23 -17.39 3.14 23.57
CA GLU A 23 -16.17 3.95 23.48
C GLU A 23 -16.24 4.92 22.31
N VAL A 24 -16.95 4.57 21.24
CA VAL A 24 -17.09 5.42 20.05
C VAL A 24 -18.13 6.53 20.26
N VAL A 25 -19.21 6.26 20.98
CA VAL A 25 -20.24 7.27 21.30
C VAL A 25 -19.96 8.05 22.58
N GLY A 26 -19.07 7.53 23.44
CA GLY A 26 -18.64 8.18 24.65
C GLY A 26 -17.63 9.31 24.38
N LEU A 27 -17.37 10.13 25.40
CA LEU A 27 -16.38 11.22 25.32
C LEU A 27 -14.93 10.72 25.25
N LYS A 28 -14.68 9.47 25.64
CA LYS A 28 -13.36 8.84 25.60
C LYS A 28 -13.36 7.76 24.52
N THR A 29 -12.64 8.00 23.45
CA THR A 29 -12.41 7.03 22.39
C THR A 29 -11.28 6.08 22.80
N GLY A 30 -11.48 4.78 22.57
CA GLY A 30 -10.41 3.78 22.71
C GLY A 30 -9.32 3.95 21.67
N ASP A 31 -8.31 3.07 21.71
CA ASP A 31 -7.19 3.12 20.80
C ASP A 31 -7.63 2.77 19.36
N GLU A 32 -7.79 3.77 18.50
CA GLU A 32 -8.17 3.56 17.09
C GLU A 32 -7.07 2.83 16.29
N THR A 33 -5.91 2.57 16.87
CA THR A 33 -4.81 1.84 16.25
C THR A 33 -4.10 0.99 17.29
N VAL A 34 -4.00 -0.30 16.98
CA VAL A 34 -3.29 -1.28 17.79
C VAL A 34 -2.08 -1.76 17.00
N GLU A 35 -0.90 -1.56 17.57
CA GLU A 35 0.38 -1.98 17.00
C GLU A 35 1.00 -3.02 17.94
N LYS A 36 1.45 -4.15 17.39
CA LYS A 36 2.14 -5.21 18.13
C LYS A 36 3.19 -5.81 17.21
N SER A 37 4.46 -5.73 17.62
CA SER A 37 5.57 -6.35 16.90
C SER A 37 6.28 -7.34 17.82
N GLY A 38 6.74 -8.47 17.27
CA GLY A 38 7.43 -9.49 18.05
C GLY A 38 7.69 -10.78 17.29
N ILE A 39 8.42 -11.69 17.93
CA ILE A 39 8.69 -13.03 17.38
C ILE A 39 7.59 -13.98 17.85
N HIS A 40 6.90 -14.61 16.91
CA HIS A 40 5.85 -15.59 17.13
C HIS A 40 6.15 -16.85 16.31
N ASP A 41 6.31 -17.99 16.98
CA ASP A 41 6.69 -19.27 16.35
C ASP A 41 7.92 -19.17 15.42
N GLY A 42 8.89 -18.34 15.81
CA GLY A 42 10.12 -18.11 15.04
C GLY A 42 9.98 -17.12 13.87
N LEU A 43 8.81 -16.53 13.66
CA LEU A 43 8.54 -15.52 12.65
C LEU A 43 8.48 -14.12 13.27
N GLU A 44 9.14 -13.15 12.67
CA GLU A 44 8.98 -11.73 13.03
C GLU A 44 7.66 -11.22 12.44
N ILE A 45 6.73 -10.84 13.30
CA ILE A 45 5.41 -10.32 12.93
C ILE A 45 5.33 -8.86 13.34
N ASP A 46 4.87 -8.02 12.41
CA ASP A 46 4.44 -6.65 12.67
C ASP A 46 2.94 -6.54 12.43
N LEU A 47 2.15 -6.49 13.50
CA LEU A 47 0.69 -6.34 13.45
C LEU A 47 0.30 -4.88 13.64
N VAL A 48 -0.43 -4.35 12.65
CA VAL A 48 -1.07 -3.04 12.74
C VAL A 48 -2.54 -3.18 12.37
N THR A 49 -3.43 -2.83 13.29
CA THR A 49 -4.86 -2.78 13.00
C THR A 49 -5.44 -1.42 13.32
N HIS A 50 -6.44 -1.00 12.54
CA HIS A 50 -7.16 0.24 12.79
C HIS A 50 -8.63 -0.04 13.12
N ASP A 51 -9.22 0.80 13.95
CA ASP A 51 -10.67 0.84 14.09
C ASP A 51 -11.33 1.09 12.73
N ALA A 52 -12.46 0.44 12.47
CA ALA A 52 -13.18 0.55 11.20
C ALA A 52 -13.43 2.01 10.80
N LYS A 53 -13.86 2.88 11.71
CA LYS A 53 -14.11 4.30 11.38
C LYS A 53 -12.85 4.97 10.84
N LYS A 54 -11.71 4.78 11.52
CA LYS A 54 -10.42 5.33 11.11
C LYS A 54 -10.00 4.77 9.76
N PHE A 55 -10.06 3.45 9.59
CA PHE A 55 -9.67 2.78 8.35
C PHE A 55 -10.50 3.23 7.15
N LEU A 56 -11.83 3.23 7.28
CA LEU A 56 -12.75 3.69 6.23
C LEU A 56 -12.55 5.19 5.93
N GLY A 57 -12.28 6.01 6.95
CA GLY A 57 -11.92 7.40 6.77
C GLY A 57 -10.60 7.60 6.00
N LEU A 58 -9.64 6.68 6.14
CA LEU A 58 -8.40 6.69 5.36
C LEU A 58 -8.63 6.26 3.91
N MET A 59 -9.56 5.34 3.63
CA MET A 59 -9.95 4.97 2.26
C MET A 59 -10.52 6.16 1.47
N LEU A 60 -11.26 7.05 2.14
CA LEU A 60 -11.79 8.26 1.48
C LEU A 60 -10.73 9.32 1.17
N LYS A 61 -9.52 9.17 1.72
CA LYS A 61 -8.37 10.02 1.40
C LYS A 61 -7.61 9.41 0.24
N LYS A 62 -6.68 10.19 -0.33
CA LYS A 62 -5.73 9.74 -1.36
C LYS A 62 -4.65 8.78 -0.82
N ASN A 63 -5.01 7.79 0.00
CA ASN A 63 -4.08 6.91 0.68
C ASN A 63 -3.94 5.56 -0.05
N GLY A 64 -2.99 5.49 -0.99
CA GLY A 64 -2.73 4.26 -1.77
C GLY A 64 -2.41 3.05 -0.91
N TYR A 65 -1.69 3.25 0.21
CA TYR A 65 -1.36 2.17 1.14
C TYR A 65 -2.57 1.44 1.71
N VAL A 66 -3.62 2.17 2.10
CA VAL A 66 -4.85 1.57 2.63
C VAL A 66 -5.62 0.83 1.52
N MET A 67 -5.59 1.35 0.29
CA MET A 67 -6.20 0.67 -0.86
C MET A 67 -5.46 -0.63 -1.18
N GLU A 68 -4.13 -0.65 -1.12
CA GLU A 68 -3.30 -1.85 -1.28
C GLU A 68 -3.59 -2.91 -0.21
N GLN A 69 -3.93 -2.50 1.02
CA GLN A 69 -4.32 -3.41 2.10
C GLN A 69 -5.69 -4.05 1.85
N VAL A 70 -6.72 -3.25 1.56
CA VAL A 70 -8.09 -3.76 1.30
C VAL A 70 -8.14 -4.67 0.08
N LEU A 71 -7.40 -4.31 -0.96
CA LEU A 71 -7.39 -5.04 -2.22
C LEU A 71 -6.29 -6.11 -2.28
N SER A 72 -5.60 -6.36 -1.16
CA SER A 72 -4.55 -7.37 -1.09
C SER A 72 -5.10 -8.75 -1.45
N PRO A 73 -4.43 -9.51 -2.35
CA PRO A 73 -4.79 -10.90 -2.60
C PRO A 73 -4.32 -11.84 -1.48
N LEU A 74 -3.51 -11.35 -0.53
CA LEU A 74 -3.00 -12.13 0.60
C LEU A 74 -3.91 -11.91 1.80
N ILE A 75 -4.81 -12.86 2.05
CA ILE A 75 -5.86 -12.78 3.06
C ILE A 75 -5.56 -13.81 4.16
N VAL A 76 -5.35 -13.34 5.38
CA VAL A 76 -5.21 -14.21 6.57
C VAL A 76 -6.59 -14.56 7.15
N HIS A 77 -7.50 -13.59 7.16
CA HIS A 77 -8.87 -13.73 7.64
C HIS A 77 -9.79 -12.79 6.86
N THR A 78 -11.01 -13.25 6.53
CA THR A 78 -12.00 -12.46 5.79
C THR A 78 -13.41 -12.68 6.34
N THR A 79 -14.29 -11.72 6.11
CA THR A 79 -15.71 -11.76 6.47
C THR A 79 -16.56 -11.26 5.29
N PRO A 80 -17.89 -11.46 5.29
CA PRO A 80 -18.76 -10.87 4.28
C PRO A 80 -18.61 -9.35 4.14
N GLU A 81 -18.33 -8.66 5.25
CA GLU A 81 -18.14 -7.21 5.30
C GLU A 81 -16.82 -6.77 4.68
N HIS A 82 -15.79 -7.63 4.70
CA HIS A 82 -14.56 -7.38 3.94
C HIS A 82 -14.79 -7.47 2.43
N GLU A 83 -15.59 -8.42 1.96
CA GLU A 83 -15.95 -8.49 0.52
C GLU A 83 -16.82 -7.30 0.09
N GLU A 84 -17.76 -6.87 0.94
CA GLU A 84 -18.50 -5.64 0.73
C GLU A 84 -17.58 -4.42 0.67
N LEU A 85 -16.58 -4.34 1.57
CA LEU A 85 -15.60 -3.27 1.58
C LEU A 85 -14.77 -3.21 0.29
N LYS A 86 -14.35 -4.38 -0.23
CA LYS A 86 -13.68 -4.49 -1.53
C LYS A 86 -14.56 -4.02 -2.68
N ALA A 87 -15.87 -4.29 -2.64
CA ALA A 87 -16.81 -3.80 -3.64
C ALA A 87 -16.98 -2.27 -3.59
N ILE A 88 -16.85 -1.66 -2.41
CA ILE A 88 -16.91 -0.19 -2.25
C ILE A 88 -15.58 0.47 -2.65
N ALA A 89 -14.44 -0.21 -2.49
CA ALA A 89 -13.10 0.35 -2.70
C ALA A 89 -12.90 1.12 -4.02
N PRO A 90 -13.39 0.67 -5.20
CA PRO A 90 -13.27 1.44 -6.44
C PRO A 90 -13.88 2.85 -6.37
N SER A 91 -14.99 3.02 -5.62
CA SER A 91 -15.64 4.33 -5.43
C SER A 91 -14.85 5.30 -4.53
N CYS A 92 -13.77 4.82 -3.91
CA CYS A 92 -12.86 5.61 -3.09
C CYS A 92 -11.62 6.09 -3.87
N LEU A 93 -11.33 5.47 -5.02
CA LEU A 93 -10.19 5.82 -5.85
C LEU A 93 -10.41 7.15 -6.55
N THR A 94 -9.35 7.96 -6.57
CA THR A 94 -9.32 9.28 -7.23
C THR A 94 -8.01 9.47 -7.95
N LYS A 95 -7.98 10.34 -8.96
CA LYS A 95 -6.73 10.67 -9.65
C LYS A 95 -5.66 11.21 -8.69
N HIS A 96 -6.05 11.84 -7.58
CA HIS A 96 -5.13 12.37 -6.59
C HIS A 96 -4.34 11.30 -5.80
N HIS A 97 -4.65 10.01 -5.96
CA HIS A 97 -3.78 8.93 -5.47
C HIS A 97 -2.38 8.97 -6.12
N ALA A 98 -2.23 9.53 -7.32
CA ALA A 98 -0.91 9.78 -7.93
C ALA A 98 0.02 10.56 -6.98
N HIS A 99 -0.50 11.54 -6.24
CA HIS A 99 0.30 12.34 -5.31
C HIS A 99 0.86 11.51 -4.14
N HIS A 100 0.13 10.49 -3.68
CA HIS A 100 0.63 9.57 -2.66
C HIS A 100 1.79 8.75 -3.19
N TYR A 101 1.65 8.18 -4.39
CA TYR A 101 2.69 7.38 -5.02
C TYR A 101 3.94 8.21 -5.35
N LEU A 102 3.78 9.44 -5.85
CA LEU A 102 4.88 10.39 -6.06
C LEU A 102 5.60 10.72 -4.74
N GLY A 103 4.85 11.03 -3.68
CA GLY A 103 5.41 11.34 -2.36
C GLY A 103 6.16 10.16 -1.74
N PHE A 104 5.61 8.95 -1.86
CA PHE A 104 6.25 7.72 -1.42
C PHE A 104 7.54 7.47 -2.21
N ALA A 105 7.49 7.61 -3.54
CA ALA A 105 8.64 7.43 -4.41
C ALA A 105 9.78 8.38 -4.04
N SER A 106 9.46 9.66 -3.83
CA SER A 106 10.44 10.67 -3.39
C SER A 106 11.08 10.32 -2.05
N THR A 107 10.30 9.80 -1.11
CA THR A 107 10.83 9.35 0.19
C THR A 107 11.81 8.19 0.00
N GLN A 108 11.43 7.15 -0.73
CA GLN A 108 12.30 5.99 -0.96
C GLN A 108 13.54 6.34 -1.79
N TRP A 109 13.41 7.24 -2.75
CA TRP A 109 14.53 7.76 -3.52
C TRP A 109 15.55 8.47 -2.62
N LYS A 110 15.09 9.33 -1.69
CA LYS A 110 15.98 9.95 -0.71
C LYS A 110 16.66 8.95 0.21
N LEU A 111 16.00 7.84 0.57
CA LEU A 111 16.67 6.75 1.31
C LEU A 111 17.74 6.08 0.45
N PHE A 112 17.42 5.76 -0.81
CA PHE A 112 18.37 5.18 -1.75
C PHE A 112 19.63 6.03 -1.92
N GLN A 113 19.47 7.36 -2.03
CA GLN A 113 20.58 8.30 -2.18
C GLN A 113 21.45 8.46 -0.93
N LYS A 114 20.90 8.19 0.27
CA LYS A 114 21.62 8.34 1.55
C LYS A 114 22.47 7.14 1.91
N ASP A 115 22.15 5.97 1.37
CA ASP A 115 22.89 4.74 1.63
C ASP A 115 24.20 4.74 0.84
N ASP A 116 25.33 4.44 1.50
CA ASP A 116 26.64 4.27 0.88
C ASP A 116 27.26 2.93 1.31
N PRO A 117 27.33 1.91 0.41
CA PRO A 117 26.83 1.93 -0.97
C PRO A 117 25.29 1.85 -1.06
N PRO A 118 24.67 2.36 -2.15
CA PRO A 118 23.21 2.38 -2.31
C PRO A 118 22.58 0.98 -2.29
N ARG A 119 21.54 0.77 -1.46
CA ARG A 119 20.86 -0.53 -1.32
C ARG A 119 19.74 -0.71 -2.33
N VAL A 120 19.53 -1.95 -2.79
CA VAL A 120 18.49 -2.32 -3.77
C VAL A 120 17.06 -2.22 -3.18
N LYS A 121 16.86 -2.43 -1.87
CA LYS A 121 15.52 -2.44 -1.24
C LYS A 121 14.77 -1.11 -1.44
N PRO A 122 15.31 0.07 -1.05
CA PRO A 122 14.66 1.35 -1.33
C PRO A 122 14.34 1.56 -2.82
N LEU A 123 15.26 1.18 -3.71
CA LEU A 123 15.08 1.31 -5.15
C LEU A 123 13.93 0.44 -5.70
N LEU A 124 13.80 -0.80 -5.25
CA LEU A 124 12.64 -1.65 -5.60
C LEU A 124 11.32 -1.02 -5.16
N TYR A 125 11.29 -0.39 -3.98
CA TYR A 125 10.11 0.33 -3.53
C TYR A 125 9.78 1.54 -4.38
N VAL A 126 10.79 2.30 -4.86
CA VAL A 126 10.62 3.41 -5.83
C VAL A 126 9.93 2.91 -7.09
N TYR A 127 10.46 1.86 -7.73
CA TYR A 127 9.84 1.30 -8.92
C TYR A 127 8.43 0.81 -8.65
N ARG A 128 8.23 0.06 -7.56
CA ARG A 128 6.92 -0.46 -7.18
C ARG A 128 5.88 0.64 -7.06
N VAL A 129 6.12 1.73 -6.32
CA VAL A 129 5.09 2.79 -6.20
C VAL A 129 4.85 3.54 -7.49
N LEU A 130 5.90 3.82 -8.28
CA LEU A 130 5.74 4.56 -9.52
C LEU A 130 4.91 3.73 -10.51
N LEU A 131 5.22 2.44 -10.65
CA LEU A 131 4.50 1.53 -11.53
C LEU A 131 3.06 1.30 -11.04
N THR A 132 2.83 1.13 -9.73
CA THR A 132 1.48 1.05 -9.14
C THR A 132 0.68 2.32 -9.44
N GLY A 133 1.28 3.50 -9.22
CA GLY A 133 0.63 4.77 -9.50
C GLY A 133 0.26 4.93 -10.98
N ILE A 134 1.19 4.61 -11.89
CA ILE A 134 0.95 4.72 -13.34
C ILE A 134 -0.15 3.73 -13.76
N HIS A 135 -0.09 2.50 -13.27
CA HIS A 135 -1.11 1.48 -13.53
C HIS A 135 -2.49 1.95 -13.06
N LEU A 136 -2.60 2.45 -11.82
CA LEU A 136 -3.84 2.98 -11.28
C LEU A 136 -4.39 4.13 -12.12
N MET A 137 -3.55 5.10 -12.49
CA MET A 137 -4.00 6.24 -13.29
C MET A 137 -4.50 5.82 -14.67
N ARG A 138 -3.93 4.76 -15.26
CA ARG A 138 -4.30 4.24 -16.58
C ARG A 138 -5.53 3.33 -16.57
N THR A 139 -5.74 2.56 -15.50
CA THR A 139 -6.72 1.45 -15.49
C THR A 139 -7.86 1.65 -14.49
N GLY A 140 -7.64 2.44 -13.45
CA GLY A 140 -8.53 2.50 -12.30
C GLY A 140 -8.38 1.32 -11.33
N GLU A 141 -7.39 0.43 -11.55
CA GLU A 141 -7.13 -0.75 -10.72
C GLU A 141 -5.84 -0.59 -9.90
N ILE A 142 -5.82 -1.18 -8.70
CA ILE A 142 -4.64 -1.23 -7.84
C ILE A 142 -3.90 -2.54 -8.09
N GLU A 143 -2.62 -2.45 -8.43
CA GLU A 143 -1.69 -3.59 -8.43
C GLU A 143 -0.40 -3.16 -7.72
N ALA A 144 -0.07 -3.85 -6.63
CA ALA A 144 1.08 -3.54 -5.76
C ALA A 144 2.27 -4.48 -5.99
N ASN A 145 2.08 -5.56 -6.73
CA ASN A 145 3.09 -6.57 -7.00
C ASN A 145 3.96 -6.15 -8.19
N LEU A 146 5.24 -5.87 -7.91
CA LEU A 146 6.19 -5.38 -8.91
C LEU A 146 6.42 -6.36 -10.06
N VAL A 147 6.37 -7.68 -9.82
CA VAL A 147 6.53 -8.70 -10.86
C VAL A 147 5.36 -8.67 -11.84
N ARG A 148 4.13 -8.58 -11.31
CA ARG A 148 2.92 -8.47 -12.14
C ARG A 148 2.89 -7.17 -12.95
N LEU A 149 3.20 -6.04 -12.30
CA LEU A 149 3.36 -4.75 -12.98
C LEU A 149 4.38 -4.88 -14.12
N ASN A 150 5.54 -5.50 -13.87
CA ASN A 150 6.57 -5.62 -14.88
C ASN A 150 6.19 -6.49 -16.09
N GLY A 151 5.17 -7.35 -15.97
CA GLY A 151 4.58 -8.04 -17.14
C GLY A 151 4.02 -7.06 -18.19
N THR A 152 3.53 -5.90 -17.74
CA THR A 152 3.01 -4.82 -18.58
C THR A 152 4.10 -3.79 -18.93
N PHE A 153 4.88 -3.33 -17.95
CA PHE A 153 5.89 -2.28 -18.15
C PHE A 153 7.17 -2.75 -18.83
N ARG A 154 7.50 -4.05 -18.73
CA ARG A 154 8.63 -4.71 -19.41
C ARG A 154 9.97 -4.00 -19.21
N LEU A 155 10.24 -3.54 -17.99
CA LEU A 155 11.52 -2.94 -17.62
C LEU A 155 12.55 -4.09 -17.42
N PRO A 156 13.57 -4.19 -18.29
CA PRO A 156 14.42 -5.38 -18.37
C PRO A 156 15.35 -5.57 -17.18
N TYR A 157 15.61 -4.51 -16.42
CA TYR A 157 16.51 -4.52 -15.25
C TYR A 157 15.80 -4.90 -13.93
N LEU A 158 14.47 -4.94 -13.90
CA LEU A 158 13.73 -5.28 -12.67
C LEU A 158 13.93 -6.73 -12.20
N PRO A 159 13.94 -7.76 -13.07
CA PRO A 159 14.20 -9.14 -12.65
C PRO A 159 15.53 -9.27 -11.89
N ASP A 160 16.60 -8.67 -12.43
CA ASP A 160 17.93 -8.69 -11.81
C ASP A 160 17.94 -8.00 -10.43
N LEU A 161 17.27 -6.84 -10.30
CA LEU A 161 17.16 -6.15 -9.01
C LEU A 161 16.38 -6.98 -7.97
N ILE A 162 15.31 -7.65 -8.41
CA ILE A 162 14.51 -8.52 -7.54
C ILE A 162 15.36 -9.71 -7.09
N GLU A 163 16.07 -10.37 -8.01
CA GLU A 163 16.97 -11.49 -7.68
C GLU A 163 18.07 -11.08 -6.70
N ARG A 164 18.68 -9.90 -6.89
CA ARG A 164 19.66 -9.33 -5.95
C ARG A 164 19.08 -9.14 -4.55
N LYS A 165 17.82 -8.71 -4.43
CA LYS A 165 17.17 -8.55 -3.11
C LYS A 165 16.85 -9.90 -2.45
N ILE A 166 16.43 -10.90 -3.24
CA ILE A 166 16.06 -12.23 -2.74
C ILE A 166 17.31 -13.02 -2.31
N SER A 167 18.41 -12.91 -3.07
CA SER A 167 19.63 -13.70 -2.85
C SER A 167 20.51 -13.28 -1.67
N GLY A 168 20.24 -12.14 -1.03
CA GLY A 168 20.90 -11.74 0.23
C GLY A 168 21.96 -10.64 0.11
N THR A 169 22.48 -10.23 1.28
CA THR A 169 23.10 -8.93 1.57
C THR A 169 24.36 -8.58 0.76
N GLU A 170 25.14 -9.55 0.29
CA GLU A 170 26.38 -9.29 -0.48
C GLU A 170 26.12 -8.81 -1.92
N LYS A 171 24.92 -9.02 -2.47
CA LYS A 171 24.49 -8.53 -3.81
C LYS A 171 23.49 -7.38 -3.73
N GLY A 172 23.21 -6.90 -2.52
CA GLY A 172 22.16 -5.91 -2.24
C GLY A 172 22.54 -4.46 -2.52
N THR A 173 23.72 -4.20 -3.08
CA THR A 173 24.27 -2.86 -3.30
C THR A 173 24.53 -2.58 -4.78
N LEU A 174 24.55 -1.31 -5.16
CA LEU A 174 24.78 -0.85 -6.53
C LEU A 174 26.06 -0.03 -6.63
N ASP A 175 26.73 -0.14 -7.78
CA ASP A 175 27.88 0.72 -8.11
C ASP A 175 27.41 2.10 -8.60
N GLN A 176 28.37 3.01 -8.78
CA GLN A 176 28.09 4.38 -9.20
C GLN A 176 27.47 4.47 -10.61
N ALA A 177 27.84 3.55 -11.50
CA ALA A 177 27.28 3.48 -12.86
C ALA A 177 25.80 3.07 -12.82
N GLY A 178 25.44 2.12 -11.95
CA GLY A 178 24.06 1.74 -11.67
C GLY A 178 23.25 2.91 -11.10
N PHE A 179 23.83 3.70 -10.20
CA PHE A 179 23.15 4.86 -9.61
C PHE A 179 22.67 5.86 -10.67
N SER A 180 23.56 6.33 -11.56
CA SER A 180 23.19 7.31 -12.59
C SER A 180 22.15 6.78 -13.59
N PHE A 181 22.15 5.47 -13.85
CA PHE A 181 21.10 4.84 -14.65
C PHE A 181 19.74 4.91 -13.94
N HIS A 182 19.69 4.52 -12.67
CA HIS A 182 18.46 4.51 -11.90
C HIS A 182 17.90 5.91 -11.62
N GLU A 183 18.75 6.94 -11.54
CA GLU A 183 18.33 8.34 -11.45
C GLU A 183 17.54 8.78 -12.68
N ARG A 184 18.03 8.45 -13.89
CA ARG A 184 17.29 8.75 -15.13
C ARG A 184 15.96 8.01 -15.20
N GLU A 185 15.93 6.74 -14.80
CA GLU A 185 14.69 5.96 -14.79
C GLU A 185 13.69 6.46 -13.74
N TYR A 186 14.17 6.91 -12.58
CA TYR A 186 13.34 7.53 -11.56
C TYR A 186 12.65 8.79 -12.09
N GLU A 187 13.40 9.71 -12.71
CA GLU A 187 12.85 10.95 -13.29
C GLU A 187 11.89 10.65 -14.46
N ARG A 188 12.24 9.68 -15.32
CA ARG A 188 11.38 9.23 -16.43
C ARG A 188 10.03 8.71 -15.92
N LEU A 189 10.04 7.80 -14.95
CA LEU A 189 8.82 7.19 -14.40
C LEU A 189 8.02 8.18 -13.55
N ARG A 190 8.67 9.14 -12.88
CA ARG A 190 7.96 10.22 -12.18
C ARG A 190 7.17 11.08 -13.16
N THR A 191 7.81 11.47 -14.26
CA THR A 191 7.17 12.21 -15.36
C THR A 191 6.02 11.40 -15.97
N GLU A 192 6.22 10.10 -16.19
CA GLU A 192 5.17 9.21 -16.70
C GLU A 192 3.94 9.13 -15.77
N LEU A 193 4.16 9.13 -14.45
CA LEU A 193 3.07 9.19 -13.46
C LEU A 193 2.34 10.53 -13.47
N GLU A 194 3.07 11.64 -13.59
CA GLU A 194 2.49 12.98 -13.70
C GLU A 194 1.64 13.13 -14.99
N GLU A 195 2.12 12.60 -16.11
CA GLU A 195 1.36 12.55 -17.36
C GLU A 195 0.13 11.65 -17.26
N ALA A 196 0.26 10.47 -16.64
CA ALA A 196 -0.84 9.56 -16.43
C ALA A 196 -1.91 10.18 -15.52
N PHE A 197 -1.50 10.92 -14.48
CA PHE A 197 -2.40 11.71 -13.65
C PHE A 197 -3.20 12.72 -14.46
N GLY A 198 -2.55 13.46 -15.37
CA GLY A 198 -3.20 14.45 -16.23
C GLY A 198 -4.20 13.85 -17.23
N ARG A 199 -4.03 12.58 -17.61
CA ARG A 199 -4.88 11.84 -18.56
C ARG A 199 -5.86 10.86 -17.90
N SER A 200 -5.85 10.75 -16.58
CA SER A 200 -6.64 9.74 -15.87
C SER A 200 -8.14 10.03 -15.95
N ASN A 201 -8.93 8.97 -16.12
CA ASN A 201 -10.40 9.02 -16.04
C ASN A 201 -10.92 8.84 -14.61
N LEU A 202 -10.04 8.63 -13.62
CA LEU A 202 -10.44 8.56 -12.22
C LEU A 202 -11.03 9.90 -11.75
N PRO A 203 -12.06 9.88 -10.88
CA PRO A 203 -12.71 11.09 -10.42
C PRO A 203 -11.76 11.94 -9.55
N GLU A 204 -12.08 13.23 -9.40
CA GLU A 204 -11.34 14.14 -8.50
C GLU A 204 -11.69 13.89 -7.03
N GLN A 205 -12.91 13.44 -6.75
CA GLN A 205 -13.44 13.20 -5.42
C GLN A 205 -13.96 11.77 -5.30
N SER A 206 -13.83 11.19 -4.10
CA SER A 206 -14.40 9.88 -3.80
C SER A 206 -15.92 9.97 -3.66
N SER A 207 -16.63 8.96 -4.16
CA SER A 207 -18.09 8.82 -4.02
C SER A 207 -18.47 7.74 -2.99
N GLY A 208 -17.50 7.02 -2.44
CA GLY A 208 -17.72 5.91 -1.51
C GLY A 208 -18.20 6.29 -0.10
N ALA A 209 -18.23 7.58 0.25
CA ALA A 209 -18.47 8.03 1.62
C ALA A 209 -19.79 7.53 2.22
N SER A 210 -20.89 7.58 1.44
CA SER A 210 -22.20 7.09 1.91
C SER A 210 -22.19 5.58 2.15
N ALA A 211 -21.67 4.80 1.20
CA ALA A 211 -21.63 3.34 1.31
C ALA A 211 -20.74 2.88 2.47
N LEU A 212 -19.59 3.52 2.68
CA LEU A 212 -18.71 3.26 3.82
C LEU A 212 -19.38 3.62 5.15
N ASN A 213 -20.12 4.73 5.20
CA ASN A 213 -20.88 5.11 6.38
C ASN A 213 -21.97 4.06 6.72
N ASP A 214 -22.73 3.62 5.72
CA ASP A 214 -23.80 2.64 5.91
C ASP A 214 -23.24 1.28 6.38
N LEU A 215 -22.09 0.86 5.83
CA LEU A 215 -21.35 -0.31 6.32
C LEU A 215 -20.91 -0.14 7.77
N LEU A 216 -20.29 0.99 8.12
CA LEU A 216 -19.83 1.27 9.48
C LEU A 216 -20.98 1.24 10.48
N VAL A 217 -22.11 1.89 10.17
CA VAL A 217 -23.28 1.93 11.04
C VAL A 217 -23.81 0.50 11.24
N ARG A 218 -23.95 -0.31 10.19
CA ARG A 218 -24.38 -1.71 10.33
C ARG A 218 -23.44 -2.54 11.20
N LEU A 219 -22.12 -2.43 10.98
CA LEU A 219 -21.11 -3.12 11.78
C LEU A 219 -21.28 -2.82 13.28
N ARG A 220 -21.43 -1.53 13.63
CA ARG A 220 -21.59 -1.10 15.03
C ARG A 220 -22.91 -1.50 15.66
N MET A 221 -23.98 -1.54 14.88
CA MET A 221 -25.31 -1.85 15.39
C MET A 221 -25.54 -3.35 15.59
N ARG A 222 -24.74 -4.21 14.94
CA ARG A 222 -24.81 -5.66 15.06
C ARG A 222 -24.38 -6.17 16.43
N ASP A 223 -23.48 -5.46 17.11
CA ASP A 223 -23.01 -5.76 18.47
C ASP A 223 -24.09 -5.60 19.56
N ARG A 224 -25.32 -5.22 19.20
CA ARG A 224 -26.48 -5.22 20.12
C ARG A 224 -27.00 -6.61 20.48
N GLY A 225 -26.47 -7.68 19.87
CA GLY A 225 -26.91 -9.06 20.08
C GLY A 225 -26.25 -9.81 21.25
N GLY A 226 -25.24 -9.24 21.89
CA GLY A 226 -24.59 -9.81 23.08
C GLY A 226 -24.88 -8.97 24.31
N ALA A 227 -25.97 -9.29 24.99
CA ALA A 227 -26.27 -8.81 26.34
C ALA A 227 -25.30 -9.41 27.36
#